data_AF-A0A6V8NR77-F1
#
_entry.id   AF-A0A6V8NR77-F1
#
_cell.length_a   1.000
_cell.length_b   1.000
_cell.length_c   1.000
_cell.angle_alpha   90.00
_cell.angle_beta   90.00
_cell.angle_gamma   90.00
#
_symmetry.space_group_name_H-M   'P 1'
#
loop_
_entity.id
_entity.type
_entity.pdbx_description
1 polymer ?
#
loop_
_entity_poly.entity_id
_entity_poly.type
_entity_poly.pdbx_seq_one_letter_code
_entity_poly.pdbx_strand_id
1 'polypeptide(L)'
;KARLAESGPINAPDFEVLVNGEKIHPPRLSGHRIPFLEGTQFGLVHGEIVILPNSAASTSNLGIECKVRQVTIRRELFGMESWGRDVTRIRGEVHADFLPITSDRSGFITDSEEYKAFSEAMSRVMREVKSVLGQLSNKRENRITSRAVREALERIQKSLLAHPDLSPFGPIPVSNGQPAIGEGGVVTPTKGGHIESIAEKQKPVRKSGQKRRGKPKADLLTPNAVVRRVKIGSTGVICCLDHFGPEGTESFSEGNIIYINRDHPLYKAESNKRDAHILNLARLITQEICLMKNLRNSRKAFRQQSILLRDAFRD
;
A
#
# COMPACT_ATOMS: atom_id res chain seq x y z
N LYS A 1 12.01 22.83 -27.84
CA LYS A 1 11.32 23.41 -26.64
C LYS A 1 11.45 22.50 -25.41
N ALA A 2 10.94 21.26 -25.41
CA ALA A 2 10.99 20.36 -24.24
C ALA A 2 12.39 20.08 -23.67
N ARG A 3 13.40 19.76 -24.50
CA ARG A 3 14.78 19.56 -24.02
C ARG A 3 15.40 20.79 -23.34
N LEU A 4 15.10 21.99 -23.84
CA LEU A 4 15.62 23.24 -23.27
C LEU A 4 14.97 23.56 -21.92
N ALA A 5 13.70 23.17 -21.74
CA ALA A 5 12.97 23.27 -20.48
C ALA A 5 13.59 22.43 -19.34
N GLU A 6 14.33 21.39 -19.71
CA GLU A 6 14.89 20.38 -18.81
C GLU A 6 16.42 20.53 -18.66
N SER A 7 17.11 21.14 -19.62
CA SER A 7 18.58 21.21 -19.65
C SER A 7 19.18 22.51 -19.11
N GLY A 8 18.46 23.64 -19.20
CA GLY A 8 18.95 24.94 -18.80
C GLY A 8 18.70 25.25 -17.32
N PRO A 9 19.39 26.25 -16.74
CA PRO A 9 19.17 26.70 -15.36
C PRO A 9 17.89 27.55 -15.25
N ILE A 10 16.76 27.00 -15.69
CA ILE A 10 15.45 27.66 -15.76
C ILE A 10 14.86 27.92 -14.37
N ASN A 11 15.37 27.22 -13.35
CA ASN A 11 14.99 27.43 -11.96
C ASN A 11 15.87 28.48 -11.26
N ALA A 12 16.88 29.06 -11.92
CA ALA A 12 17.70 30.10 -11.32
C ALA A 12 16.92 31.43 -11.24
N PRO A 13 16.99 32.16 -10.10
CA PRO A 13 16.15 33.33 -9.85
C PRO A 13 16.36 34.48 -10.85
N ASP A 14 17.58 34.62 -11.37
CA ASP A 14 17.96 35.71 -12.27
C ASP A 14 18.16 35.24 -13.72
N PHE A 15 17.49 34.17 -14.13
CA PHE A 15 17.67 33.57 -15.45
C PHE A 15 16.33 33.23 -16.12
N GLU A 16 16.15 33.64 -17.37
CA GLU A 16 14.99 33.26 -18.17
C GLU A 16 15.39 32.78 -19.57
N VAL A 17 14.71 31.72 -20.04
CA VAL A 17 14.95 31.14 -21.36
C VAL A 17 13.73 31.40 -22.23
N LEU A 18 13.95 32.09 -23.35
CA LEU A 18 12.95 32.32 -24.39
C LEU A 18 13.31 31.53 -25.64
N VAL A 19 12.35 30.82 -26.23
CA VAL A 19 12.52 30.14 -27.51
C VAL A 19 11.44 30.61 -28.46
N ASN A 20 11.87 31.29 -29.53
CA ASN A 20 10.99 31.92 -30.52
C ASN A 20 10.02 32.93 -29.88
N GLY A 21 10.50 33.74 -28.93
CA GLY A 21 9.71 34.76 -28.23
C GLY A 21 8.80 34.23 -27.12
N GLU A 22 8.70 32.92 -26.93
CA GLU A 22 7.93 32.32 -25.84
C GLU A 22 8.84 31.93 -24.65
N LYS A 23 8.43 32.33 -23.44
CA LYS A 23 9.11 31.96 -22.20
C LYS A 23 8.91 30.48 -21.90
N ILE A 24 10.00 29.79 -21.61
CA ILE A 24 9.96 28.39 -21.21
C ILE A 24 9.79 28.30 -19.69
N HIS A 25 8.83 27.47 -19.26
CA HIS A 25 8.62 27.13 -17.86
C HIS A 25 9.12 25.71 -17.56
N PRO A 26 9.60 25.46 -16.33
CA PRO A 26 10.00 24.14 -15.91
C PRO A 26 8.76 23.21 -15.85
N PRO A 27 8.90 21.93 -16.24
CA PRO A 27 7.78 20.99 -16.21
C PRO A 27 7.30 20.77 -14.77
N ARG A 28 6.01 21.06 -14.51
CA ARG A 28 5.38 20.73 -13.22
C ARG A 28 4.97 19.27 -13.19
N LEU A 29 5.71 18.46 -12.43
CA LEU A 29 5.38 17.05 -12.23
C LEU A 29 4.40 16.90 -11.06
N SER A 30 3.25 16.27 -11.32
CA SER A 30 2.29 15.92 -10.28
C SER A 30 2.54 14.49 -9.79
N GLY A 31 2.88 14.30 -8.52
CA GLY A 31 3.16 12.98 -7.98
C GLY A 31 3.57 12.98 -6.52
N HIS A 32 3.95 11.81 -6.01
CA HIS A 32 4.52 11.70 -4.67
C HIS A 32 5.99 12.10 -4.72
N ARG A 33 6.35 13.16 -3.99
CA ARG A 33 7.69 13.76 -3.98
C ARG A 33 8.51 13.18 -2.85
N ILE A 34 9.74 12.78 -3.15
CA ILE A 34 10.72 12.21 -2.25
C ILE A 34 11.94 13.14 -2.31
N PRO A 35 11.97 14.20 -1.49
CA PRO A 35 13.16 15.03 -1.36
C PRO A 35 14.24 14.25 -0.59
N PHE A 36 15.48 14.42 -1.00
CA PHE A 36 16.62 13.77 -0.32
C PHE A 36 17.81 14.72 -0.24
N LEU A 37 18.64 14.49 0.78
CA LEU A 37 19.85 15.23 1.06
C LEU A 37 20.85 14.25 1.68
N GLU A 38 21.85 13.84 0.91
CA GLU A 38 22.88 12.90 1.30
C GLU A 38 24.24 13.60 1.34
N GLY A 39 24.94 13.48 2.46
CA GLY A 39 26.30 14.00 2.61
C GLY A 39 27.34 12.99 2.13
N THR A 40 28.29 13.43 1.31
CA THR A 40 29.46 12.64 0.91
C THR A 40 30.73 13.37 1.32
N GLN A 41 31.87 12.68 1.27
CA GLN A 41 33.18 13.27 1.54
C GLN A 41 33.59 14.39 0.56
N PHE A 42 32.94 14.47 -0.61
CA PHE A 42 33.23 15.45 -1.65
C PHE A 42 32.20 16.59 -1.73
N GLY A 43 31.06 16.43 -1.07
CA GLY A 43 29.99 17.41 -1.10
C GLY A 43 28.60 16.81 -0.89
N LEU A 44 27.59 17.65 -1.08
CA LEU A 44 26.18 17.27 -0.92
C LEU A 44 25.62 16.71 -2.22
N VAL A 45 24.86 15.62 -2.10
CA VAL A 45 24.01 15.08 -3.16
C VAL A 45 22.57 15.33 -2.73
N HIS A 46 21.86 16.21 -3.44
CA HIS A 46 20.52 16.59 -3.05
C HIS A 46 19.61 16.67 -4.26
N GLY A 47 18.31 16.55 -4.04
CA GLY A 47 17.37 16.63 -5.13
C GLY A 47 16.00 16.15 -4.74
N GLU A 48 15.21 15.86 -5.76
CA GLU A 48 13.85 15.39 -5.58
C GLU A 48 13.50 14.35 -6.63
N ILE A 49 12.98 13.22 -6.15
CA ILE A 49 12.40 12.18 -7.01
C ILE A 49 10.88 12.23 -6.87
N VAL A 50 10.19 12.27 -8.01
CA VAL A 50 8.74 12.32 -8.11
C VAL A 50 8.22 11.02 -8.72
N ILE A 51 7.37 10.32 -7.97
CA ILE A 51 6.64 9.16 -8.46
C ILE A 51 5.28 9.63 -9.00
N LEU A 52 5.14 9.61 -10.32
CA LEU A 52 3.93 9.98 -11.04
C LEU A 52 2.78 8.98 -10.78
N PRO A 53 1.51 9.42 -10.91
CA PRO A 53 0.38 8.51 -10.96
C PRO A 53 0.44 7.62 -12.22
N ASN A 54 -0.16 6.43 -12.19
CA ASN A 54 -0.17 5.51 -13.33
C ASN A 54 -0.72 6.13 -14.62
N SER A 55 -1.67 7.08 -14.51
CA SER A 55 -2.25 7.79 -15.66
C SER A 55 -1.27 8.72 -16.37
N ALA A 56 -0.20 9.14 -15.69
CA ALA A 56 0.85 9.99 -16.23
C ALA A 56 2.17 9.21 -16.46
N ALA A 57 2.12 7.88 -16.38
CA ALA A 57 3.26 7.02 -16.70
C ALA A 57 3.65 7.22 -18.17
N SER A 58 4.93 7.46 -18.43
CA SER A 58 5.44 7.63 -19.79
C SER A 58 6.81 7.00 -19.94
N THR A 59 7.13 6.52 -21.13
CA THR A 59 8.48 6.10 -21.51
C THR A 59 9.32 7.30 -21.97
N SER A 60 8.69 8.42 -22.33
CA SER A 60 9.40 9.65 -22.71
C SER A 60 10.08 10.29 -21.48
N ASN A 61 11.34 10.67 -21.61
CA ASN A 61 12.12 11.29 -20.53
C ASN A 61 12.24 10.42 -19.27
N LEU A 62 12.39 9.10 -19.46
CA LEU A 62 12.59 8.15 -18.35
C LEU A 62 13.90 8.42 -17.61
N GLY A 63 13.86 8.29 -16.28
CA GLY A 63 15.04 8.37 -15.42
C GLY A 63 15.10 9.64 -14.58
N ILE A 64 16.24 9.79 -13.91
CA ILE A 64 16.54 10.91 -13.02
C ILE A 64 17.58 11.79 -13.71
N GLU A 65 17.34 13.10 -13.72
CA GLU A 65 18.24 14.09 -14.30
C GLU A 65 19.40 14.38 -13.35
N CYS A 66 20.62 14.11 -13.79
CA CYS A 66 21.83 14.42 -13.05
C CYS A 66 22.33 15.81 -13.44
N LYS A 67 22.29 16.74 -12.48
CA LYS A 67 22.64 18.14 -12.64
C LYS A 67 23.93 18.48 -11.89
N VAL A 68 24.78 19.26 -12.55
CA VAL A 68 25.99 19.86 -11.98
C VAL A 68 25.87 21.36 -12.20
N ARG A 69 25.91 22.15 -11.12
CA ARG A 69 25.74 23.61 -11.14
C ARG A 69 24.50 24.05 -11.92
N GLN A 70 23.37 23.40 -11.64
CA GLN A 70 22.06 23.63 -12.27
C GLN A 70 21.95 23.26 -13.76
N VAL A 71 22.96 22.61 -14.34
CA VAL A 71 22.95 22.15 -15.75
C VAL A 71 22.79 20.63 -15.80
N THR A 72 21.82 20.15 -16.57
CA THR A 72 21.61 18.71 -16.78
C THR A 72 22.71 18.14 -17.66
N ILE A 73 23.48 17.20 -17.10
CA ILE A 73 24.56 16.49 -17.81
C ILE A 73 24.00 15.27 -18.52
N ARG A 74 23.31 14.40 -17.77
CA ARG A 74 22.69 13.19 -18.33
C ARG A 74 21.46 12.75 -17.53
N ARG A 75 20.66 11.87 -18.12
CA ARG A 75 19.64 11.10 -17.40
C ARG A 75 20.13 9.70 -17.14
N GLU A 76 19.83 9.20 -15.95
CA GLU A 76 20.28 7.90 -15.50
C GLU A 76 19.17 7.15 -14.76
N LEU A 77 19.20 5.83 -14.89
CA LEU A 77 18.19 4.94 -14.32
C LEU A 77 18.63 4.33 -12.99
N PHE A 78 19.92 4.38 -12.64
CA PHE A 78 20.42 3.89 -11.34
C PHE A 78 19.92 2.47 -10.96
N GLY A 79 19.89 1.54 -11.90
CA GLY A 79 19.47 0.15 -11.66
C GLY A 79 17.96 -0.11 -11.73
N MET A 80 17.15 0.90 -12.08
CA MET A 80 15.70 0.77 -12.23
C MET A 80 15.27 -0.04 -13.48
N GLU A 81 16.17 -0.39 -14.38
CA GLU A 81 15.90 -1.21 -15.58
C GLU A 81 15.22 -2.53 -15.21
N SER A 82 15.59 -3.08 -14.05
CA SER A 82 15.07 -4.33 -13.51
C SER A 82 13.71 -4.20 -12.82
N TRP A 83 13.16 -2.99 -12.65
CA TRP A 83 11.96 -2.74 -11.83
C TRP A 83 10.65 -2.87 -12.62
N GLY A 84 10.72 -3.27 -13.89
CA GLY A 84 9.54 -3.53 -14.72
C GLY A 84 8.77 -2.26 -15.10
N ARG A 85 7.45 -2.38 -15.29
CA ARG A 85 6.62 -1.29 -15.87
C ARG A 85 6.48 -0.05 -14.98
N ASP A 86 6.61 -0.21 -13.65
CA ASP A 86 6.44 0.89 -12.71
C ASP A 86 7.57 1.95 -12.79
N VAL A 87 8.72 1.62 -13.41
CA VAL A 87 9.81 2.58 -13.65
C VAL A 87 9.36 3.78 -14.49
N THR A 88 8.39 3.59 -15.39
CA THR A 88 7.86 4.63 -16.28
C THR A 88 7.24 5.81 -15.54
N ARG A 89 6.99 5.66 -14.24
CA ARG A 89 6.41 6.68 -13.36
C ARG A 89 7.45 7.47 -12.61
N ILE A 90 8.71 7.07 -12.62
CA ILE A 90 9.76 7.70 -11.83
C ILE A 90 10.38 8.82 -12.66
N ARG A 91 10.37 10.02 -12.08
CA ARG A 91 11.05 11.21 -12.60
C ARG A 91 11.80 11.87 -11.45
N GLY A 92 12.73 12.74 -11.74
CA GLY A 92 13.39 13.51 -10.70
C GLY A 92 14.61 14.23 -11.20
N GLU A 93 15.18 15.01 -10.30
CA GLU A 93 16.45 15.68 -10.49
C GLU A 93 17.34 15.42 -9.28
N VAL A 94 18.63 15.27 -9.54
CA VAL A 94 19.68 15.16 -8.54
C VAL A 94 20.77 16.18 -8.87
N HIS A 95 21.23 16.88 -7.85
CA HIS A 95 22.28 17.88 -7.90
C HIS A 95 23.50 17.35 -7.16
N ALA A 96 24.65 17.38 -7.83
CA ALA A 96 25.93 16.99 -7.26
C ALA A 96 27.06 17.82 -7.89
N ASP A 97 27.31 19.01 -7.33
CA ASP A 97 28.21 20.01 -7.93
C ASP A 97 29.69 19.63 -7.95
N PHE A 98 30.07 18.63 -7.15
CA PHE A 98 31.43 18.11 -7.04
C PHE A 98 31.76 17.05 -8.10
N LEU A 99 30.78 16.60 -8.89
CA LEU A 99 31.01 15.52 -9.86
C LEU A 99 31.93 15.97 -11.01
N PRO A 100 32.99 15.20 -11.31
CA PRO A 100 33.84 15.47 -12.46
C PRO A 100 33.10 15.13 -13.75
N ILE A 101 32.91 16.14 -14.60
CA ILE A 101 32.23 16.02 -15.90
C ILE A 101 33.23 15.88 -17.04
N THR A 102 32.81 15.26 -18.14
CA THR A 102 33.58 15.21 -19.38
C THR A 102 33.64 16.58 -20.07
N SER A 103 34.64 16.81 -20.92
CA SER A 103 34.84 18.10 -21.59
C SER A 103 33.67 18.55 -22.46
N ASP A 104 32.94 17.58 -23.05
CA ASP A 104 31.74 17.79 -23.85
C ASP A 104 30.45 17.97 -23.01
N ARG A 105 30.56 17.88 -21.68
CA ARG A 105 29.46 18.00 -20.70
C ARG A 105 28.33 17.00 -20.93
N SER A 106 28.61 15.85 -21.55
CA SER A 106 27.62 14.80 -21.82
C SER A 106 27.64 13.66 -20.80
N GLY A 107 28.70 13.58 -19.99
CA GLY A 107 28.89 12.48 -19.05
C GLY A 107 29.76 12.84 -17.83
N PHE A 108 30.03 11.81 -17.04
CA PHE A 108 30.84 11.88 -15.83
C PHE A 108 32.08 11.00 -15.96
N ILE A 109 33.15 11.38 -15.28
CA ILE A 109 34.35 10.54 -15.15
C ILE A 109 34.07 9.46 -14.11
N THR A 110 33.77 8.25 -14.57
CA THR A 110 33.26 7.15 -13.71
C THR A 110 34.30 6.52 -12.79
N ASP A 111 35.58 6.62 -13.15
CA ASP A 111 36.67 5.97 -12.41
C ASP A 111 37.10 6.77 -11.18
N SER A 112 36.61 8.01 -11.06
CA SER A 112 36.86 8.95 -9.98
C SER A 112 36.26 8.47 -8.64
N GLU A 113 36.87 8.90 -7.54
CA GLU A 113 36.34 8.59 -6.20
C GLU A 113 35.03 9.34 -5.94
N GLU A 114 34.91 10.54 -6.50
CA GLU A 114 33.73 11.40 -6.49
C GLU A 114 32.51 10.68 -7.08
N TYR A 115 32.68 10.07 -8.25
CA TYR A 115 31.60 9.33 -8.91
C TYR A 115 31.20 8.07 -8.12
N LYS A 116 32.17 7.37 -7.53
CA LYS A 116 31.89 6.20 -6.67
C LYS A 116 31.07 6.59 -5.46
N ALA A 117 31.45 7.66 -4.75
CA ALA A 117 30.71 8.17 -3.60
C ALA A 117 29.29 8.62 -3.98
N PHE A 118 29.14 9.29 -5.13
CA PHE A 118 27.83 9.67 -5.67
C PHE A 118 26.95 8.45 -5.99
N SER A 119 27.50 7.45 -6.67
CA SER A 119 26.79 6.21 -7.01
C SER A 119 26.32 5.48 -5.76
N GLU A 120 27.15 5.44 -4.71
CA GLU A 120 26.78 4.84 -3.44
C GLU A 120 25.64 5.61 -2.75
N ALA A 121 25.70 6.94 -2.70
CA ALA A 121 24.64 7.78 -2.15
C ALA A 121 23.31 7.55 -2.91
N MET A 122 23.36 7.56 -4.25
CA MET A 122 22.19 7.29 -5.08
C MET A 122 21.63 5.88 -4.86
N SER A 123 22.48 4.87 -4.63
CA SER A 123 22.00 3.52 -4.32
C SER A 123 21.14 3.45 -3.04
N ARG A 124 21.42 4.31 -2.05
CA ARG A 124 20.63 4.41 -0.81
C ARG A 124 19.29 5.06 -1.08
N VAL A 125 19.30 6.20 -1.78
CA VAL A 125 18.09 6.91 -2.21
C VAL A 125 17.19 6.01 -3.06
N MET A 126 17.74 5.28 -4.02
CA MET A 126 16.96 4.37 -4.87
C MET A 126 16.32 3.21 -4.10
N ARG A 127 16.94 2.72 -3.02
CA ARG A 127 16.30 1.72 -2.15
C ARG A 127 15.05 2.27 -1.47
N GLU A 128 15.10 3.51 -1.01
CA GLU A 128 13.93 4.18 -0.44
C GLU A 128 12.83 4.38 -1.48
N VAL A 129 13.19 4.89 -2.67
CA VAL A 129 12.25 5.07 -3.78
C VAL A 129 11.56 3.75 -4.15
N LYS A 130 12.31 2.65 -4.21
CA LYS A 130 11.76 1.31 -4.49
C LYS A 130 10.73 0.89 -3.44
N SER A 131 11.03 1.14 -2.16
CA SER A 131 10.12 0.85 -1.05
C SER A 131 8.81 1.63 -1.17
N VAL A 132 8.91 2.94 -1.41
CA VAL A 132 7.74 3.83 -1.56
C VAL A 132 6.93 3.46 -2.80
N LEU A 133 7.58 3.14 -3.92
CA LEU A 133 6.92 2.71 -5.15
C LEU A 133 6.08 1.45 -4.91
N GLY A 134 6.63 0.45 -4.20
CA GLY A 134 5.90 -0.76 -3.84
C GLY A 134 4.66 -0.46 -2.99
N GLN A 135 4.77 0.41 -1.99
CA GLN A 135 3.62 0.84 -1.18
C GLN A 135 2.54 1.54 -2.02
N LEU A 136 2.94 2.41 -2.96
CA LEU A 136 2.02 3.16 -3.82
C LEU A 136 1.30 2.26 -4.83
N SER A 137 2.00 1.31 -5.44
CA SER A 137 1.40 0.34 -6.37
C SER A 137 0.33 -0.51 -5.67
N ASN A 138 0.54 -0.86 -4.40
CA ASN A 138 -0.42 -1.66 -3.61
C ASN A 138 -1.66 -0.87 -3.15
N LYS A 139 -1.64 0.47 -3.09
CA LYS A 139 -2.80 1.27 -2.60
C LYS A 139 -4.04 1.11 -3.49
N ARG A 140 -3.89 1.06 -4.81
CA ARG A 140 -5.03 0.90 -5.73
C ARG A 140 -5.65 -0.49 -5.58
N GLU A 141 -4.81 -1.52 -5.57
CA GLU A 141 -5.24 -2.90 -5.37
C GLU A 141 -5.91 -3.06 -4.01
N ASN A 142 -5.32 -2.53 -2.94
CA ASN A 142 -5.89 -2.53 -1.60
C ASN A 142 -7.24 -1.81 -1.54
N ARG A 143 -7.45 -0.74 -2.33
CA ARG A 143 -8.74 -0.03 -2.40
C ARG A 143 -9.82 -0.88 -3.10
N ILE A 144 -9.47 -1.57 -4.19
CA ILE A 144 -10.39 -2.48 -4.91
C ILE A 144 -10.75 -3.65 -3.99
N THR A 145 -9.74 -4.31 -3.43
CA THR A 145 -9.88 -5.41 -2.48
C THR A 145 -10.70 -4.99 -1.25
N SER A 146 -10.43 -3.82 -0.67
CA SER A 146 -11.21 -3.29 0.46
C SER A 146 -12.69 -3.08 0.12
N ARG A 147 -13.00 -2.61 -1.10
CA ARG A 147 -14.39 -2.42 -1.55
C ARG A 147 -15.09 -3.77 -1.73
N ALA A 148 -14.41 -4.73 -2.36
CA ALA A 148 -14.95 -6.07 -2.57
C ALA A 148 -15.20 -6.80 -1.25
N VAL A 149 -14.26 -6.73 -0.29
CA VAL A 149 -14.43 -7.31 1.05
C VAL A 149 -15.60 -6.66 1.79
N ARG A 150 -15.73 -5.33 1.73
CA ARG A 150 -16.86 -4.63 2.35
C ARG A 150 -18.19 -5.10 1.77
N GLU A 151 -18.28 -5.17 0.45
CA GLU A 151 -19.51 -5.58 -0.23
C GLU A 151 -19.87 -7.05 0.07
N ALA A 152 -18.88 -7.95 0.06
CA ALA A 152 -19.07 -9.34 0.44
C ALA A 152 -19.58 -9.47 1.89
N LEU A 153 -18.98 -8.72 2.82
CA LEU A 153 -19.40 -8.74 4.23
C LEU A 153 -20.79 -8.15 4.46
N GLU A 154 -21.15 -7.07 3.76
CA GLU A 154 -22.49 -6.48 3.82
C GLU A 154 -23.56 -7.49 3.35
N ARG A 155 -23.29 -8.21 2.26
CA ARG A 155 -24.17 -9.27 1.74
C ARG A 155 -24.30 -10.44 2.72
N ILE A 156 -23.19 -10.90 3.30
CA ILE A 156 -23.19 -11.98 4.30
C ILE A 156 -23.92 -11.56 5.57
N GLN A 157 -23.73 -10.32 6.03
CA GLN A 157 -24.40 -9.81 7.21
C GLN A 157 -25.93 -9.80 7.04
N LYS A 158 -26.43 -9.35 5.88
CA LYS A 158 -27.87 -9.42 5.55
C LYS A 158 -28.39 -10.86 5.61
N SER A 159 -27.64 -11.80 5.03
CA SER A 159 -27.99 -13.22 5.05
C SER A 159 -27.99 -13.82 6.46
N LEU A 160 -27.02 -13.47 7.31
CA LEU A 160 -26.95 -13.90 8.70
C LEU A 160 -28.07 -13.31 9.58
N LEU A 161 -28.56 -12.10 9.26
CA LEU A 161 -29.73 -11.52 9.94
C LEU A 161 -31.01 -12.31 9.63
N ALA A 162 -31.15 -12.82 8.41
CA ALA A 162 -32.27 -13.69 8.03
C ALA A 162 -32.17 -15.10 8.64
N HIS A 163 -30.96 -15.54 8.98
CA HIS A 163 -30.69 -16.84 9.60
C HIS A 163 -29.86 -16.72 10.89
N PRO A 164 -30.44 -16.20 11.99
CA PRO A 164 -29.71 -15.98 13.25
C PRO A 164 -29.06 -17.25 13.79
N ASP A 165 -29.70 -18.40 13.56
CA ASP A 165 -29.19 -19.70 13.96
C ASP A 165 -27.85 -20.00 13.33
N LEU A 166 -27.57 -19.51 12.12
CA LEU A 166 -26.33 -19.79 11.38
C LEU A 166 -25.13 -18.96 11.85
N SER A 167 -25.35 -17.95 12.70
CA SER A 167 -24.28 -17.15 13.28
C SER A 167 -23.43 -17.98 14.26
N PRO A 168 -22.09 -18.00 14.12
CA PRO A 168 -21.19 -18.66 15.07
C PRO A 168 -21.15 -17.99 16.45
N PHE A 169 -21.70 -16.77 16.58
CA PHE A 169 -21.64 -15.96 17.82
C PHE A 169 -23.01 -15.67 18.44
N GLY A 170 -24.08 -16.36 18.00
CA GLY A 170 -25.44 -16.15 18.48
C GLY A 170 -26.19 -15.02 17.77
N PRO A 171 -27.42 -14.68 18.24
CA PRO A 171 -28.30 -13.74 17.56
C PRO A 171 -27.69 -12.33 17.45
N ILE A 172 -27.89 -11.71 16.29
CA ILE A 172 -27.32 -10.39 15.98
C ILE A 172 -28.22 -9.30 16.55
N PRO A 173 -27.73 -8.42 17.46
CA PRO A 173 -28.54 -7.32 17.95
C PRO A 173 -28.82 -6.36 16.80
N VAL A 174 -30.10 -6.18 16.47
CA VAL A 174 -30.57 -5.23 15.46
C VAL A 174 -30.46 -3.84 16.05
N SER A 175 -29.36 -3.13 15.76
CA SER A 175 -29.24 -1.71 16.07
C SER A 175 -30.02 -0.93 15.02
N ASN A 176 -31.06 -0.21 15.43
CA ASN A 176 -31.80 0.70 14.56
C ASN A 176 -30.84 1.72 13.92
N GLY A 177 -30.52 1.52 12.63
CA GLY A 177 -30.07 2.60 11.75
C GLY A 177 -28.57 2.85 11.56
N GLN A 178 -27.69 1.84 11.62
CA GLN A 178 -26.50 1.72 10.74
C GLN A 178 -25.62 0.51 11.15
N PRO A 179 -25.13 -0.31 10.20
CA PRO A 179 -24.13 -1.33 10.51
C PRO A 179 -22.83 -0.64 10.92
N ALA A 180 -22.38 -0.87 12.15
CA ALA A 180 -21.07 -0.41 12.64
C ALA A 180 -19.95 -1.25 12.00
N ILE A 181 -19.75 -1.09 10.69
CA ILE A 181 -18.56 -1.54 9.97
C ILE A 181 -17.44 -0.62 10.41
N GLY A 182 -16.42 -1.17 11.07
CA GLY A 182 -15.25 -0.37 11.47
C GLY A 182 -14.52 0.16 10.23
N GLU A 183 -14.13 1.43 10.26
CA GLU A 183 -13.22 2.00 9.26
C GLU A 183 -11.95 1.14 9.17
N GLY A 184 -11.69 0.62 7.98
CA GLY A 184 -10.49 -0.15 7.69
C GLY A 184 -9.30 0.80 7.58
N GLY A 185 -8.41 0.74 8.57
CA GLY A 185 -7.08 1.33 8.48
C GLY A 185 -6.12 0.36 7.83
N VAL A 186 -5.33 0.83 6.87
CA VAL A 186 -4.06 0.19 6.50
C VAL A 186 -3.14 0.38 7.70
N VAL A 187 -2.84 -0.68 8.45
CA VAL A 187 -1.99 -0.60 9.63
C VAL A 187 -0.55 -0.85 9.21
N THR A 188 0.25 0.20 9.19
CA THR A 188 1.72 0.08 9.10
C THR A 188 2.26 -0.51 10.40
N PRO A 189 3.17 -1.50 10.37
CA PRO A 189 3.71 -2.10 11.58
C PRO A 189 4.65 -1.11 12.29
N THR A 190 4.25 -0.58 13.45
CA THR A 190 5.16 0.10 14.37
C THR A 190 6.00 -0.94 15.12
N LYS A 191 7.31 -0.91 14.89
CA LYS A 191 8.31 -1.67 15.66
C LYS A 191 8.28 -1.25 17.13
N GLY A 192 8.47 -2.22 18.02
CA GLY A 192 8.38 -2.06 19.47
C GLY A 192 9.48 -1.20 20.09
N GLY A 193 9.18 -0.66 21.27
CA GLY A 193 10.11 0.03 22.15
C GLY A 193 9.48 0.27 23.53
N HIS A 194 10.08 -0.33 24.56
CA HIS A 194 9.83 -0.15 25.99
C HIS A 194 10.11 1.30 26.42
N ILE A 195 9.23 1.93 27.22
CA ILE A 195 9.59 2.88 28.29
C ILE A 195 8.56 2.76 29.43
N GLU A 196 9.03 2.41 30.63
CA GLU A 196 8.28 2.45 31.89
C GLU A 196 8.44 3.80 32.62
N SER A 197 7.31 4.32 33.14
CA SER A 197 7.12 5.12 34.38
C SER A 197 7.81 6.50 34.47
N ILE A 198 7.32 7.57 35.13
CA ILE A 198 6.54 7.85 36.36
C ILE A 198 5.89 9.25 36.14
N ALA A 199 4.63 9.58 36.47
CA ALA A 199 4.21 10.05 37.81
C ALA A 199 2.69 10.34 37.87
N GLU A 200 2.15 10.16 39.08
CA GLU A 200 0.74 10.17 39.50
C GLU A 200 0.10 11.54 39.72
N LYS A 201 -1.25 11.56 39.61
CA LYS A 201 -2.28 12.03 40.59
C LYS A 201 -3.55 12.41 39.82
N GLN A 202 -4.81 12.14 40.19
CA GLN A 202 -5.50 11.35 41.21
C GLN A 202 -6.94 11.13 40.67
N LYS A 203 -7.57 10.00 41.00
CA LYS A 203 -8.94 9.60 40.57
C LYS A 203 -10.02 10.18 41.49
N PRO A 204 -11.30 10.09 41.09
CA PRO A 204 -12.26 9.42 41.95
C PRO A 204 -12.92 8.19 41.31
N VAL A 205 -12.81 7.11 42.08
CA VAL A 205 -13.55 5.84 42.22
C VAL A 205 -14.54 5.42 41.11
N ARG A 206 -14.13 4.36 40.41
CA ARG A 206 -14.93 3.57 39.46
C ARG A 206 -15.75 2.51 40.20
N LYS A 207 -17.03 2.36 39.82
CA LYS A 207 -17.80 1.13 40.06
C LYS A 207 -17.15 -0.04 39.31
N SER A 208 -16.89 -1.10 40.05
CA SER A 208 -16.34 -2.38 39.60
C SER A 208 -17.30 -3.14 38.68
N GLY A 209 -16.77 -3.79 37.65
CA GLY A 209 -17.46 -4.91 36.99
C GLY A 209 -17.44 -4.91 35.47
N GLN A 210 -16.26 -5.18 34.89
CA GLN A 210 -16.01 -6.12 33.78
C GLN A 210 -14.70 -5.72 33.09
N LYS A 211 -13.67 -6.57 33.22
CA LYS A 211 -12.45 -6.49 32.42
C LYS A 211 -12.87 -6.56 30.95
N ARG A 212 -12.80 -5.44 30.22
CA ARG A 212 -12.91 -5.42 28.77
C ARG A 212 -11.81 -6.35 28.24
N ARG A 213 -12.19 -7.54 27.77
CA ARG A 213 -11.29 -8.46 27.06
C ARG A 213 -10.61 -7.65 25.95
N GLY A 214 -9.27 -7.71 25.90
CA GLY A 214 -8.49 -7.03 24.88
C GLY A 214 -9.04 -7.39 23.50
N LYS A 215 -9.20 -6.38 22.63
CA LYS A 215 -9.64 -6.60 21.25
C LYS A 215 -8.66 -7.60 20.60
N PRO A 216 -9.12 -8.66 19.92
CA PRO A 216 -8.23 -9.54 19.19
C PRO A 216 -7.44 -8.72 18.16
N LYS A 217 -6.11 -8.89 18.19
CA LYS A 217 -5.17 -8.36 17.21
C LYS A 217 -4.97 -9.46 16.17
N ALA A 218 -5.09 -9.12 14.89
CA ALA A 218 -4.68 -10.03 13.82
C ALA A 218 -3.16 -9.96 13.71
N ASP A 219 -2.51 -11.12 13.59
CA ASP A 219 -1.10 -11.18 13.28
C ASP A 219 -0.96 -10.92 11.78
N LEU A 220 -0.30 -9.81 11.44
CA LEU A 220 -0.10 -9.36 10.07
C LEU A 220 1.25 -9.90 9.59
N LEU A 221 1.27 -10.61 8.46
CA LEU A 221 2.50 -11.09 7.85
C LEU A 221 3.17 -9.99 7.04
N THR A 222 2.37 -9.15 6.35
CA THR A 222 2.89 -8.07 5.50
C THR A 222 2.31 -6.70 5.84
N PRO A 223 3.07 -5.61 5.60
CA PRO A 223 2.56 -4.24 5.79
C PRO A 223 1.45 -3.85 4.80
N ASN A 224 1.15 -4.70 3.81
CA ASN A 224 0.13 -4.47 2.79
C ASN A 224 -1.19 -5.19 3.07
N ALA A 225 -1.30 -5.87 4.21
CA ALA A 225 -2.48 -6.59 4.63
C ALA A 225 -3.72 -5.66 4.69
N VAL A 226 -4.83 -6.12 4.11
CA VAL A 226 -6.12 -5.42 4.19
C VAL A 226 -6.91 -6.02 5.34
N VAL A 227 -7.09 -5.26 6.41
CA VAL A 227 -7.87 -5.68 7.58
C VAL A 227 -9.23 -4.99 7.57
N ARG A 228 -10.29 -5.78 7.60
CA ARG A 228 -11.67 -5.30 7.76
C ARG A 228 -12.34 -6.02 8.92
N ARG A 229 -13.04 -5.24 9.74
CA ARG A 229 -13.76 -5.75 10.91
C ARG A 229 -15.25 -5.53 10.71
N VAL A 230 -16.01 -6.59 10.90
CA VAL A 230 -17.48 -6.55 10.87
C VAL A 230 -18.01 -7.15 12.16
N LYS A 231 -18.99 -6.48 12.75
CA LYS A 231 -19.67 -6.97 13.96
C LYS A 231 -20.72 -8.00 13.53
N ILE A 232 -20.64 -9.21 14.07
CA ILE A 232 -21.61 -10.28 13.85
C ILE A 232 -22.05 -10.78 15.23
N GLY A 233 -23.21 -10.35 15.72
CA GLY A 233 -23.62 -10.66 17.09
C GLY A 233 -22.96 -9.76 18.14
N SER A 234 -22.68 -10.34 19.31
CA SER A 234 -21.93 -9.68 20.39
C SER A 234 -20.41 -9.64 20.13
N THR A 235 -19.95 -10.36 19.11
CA THR A 235 -18.53 -10.55 18.78
C THR A 235 -18.24 -10.06 17.35
N GLY A 236 -17.05 -9.52 17.09
CA GLY A 236 -16.67 -9.08 15.74
C GLY A 236 -15.88 -10.15 15.01
N VAL A 237 -16.21 -10.41 13.74
CA VAL A 237 -15.34 -11.13 12.81
C VAL A 237 -14.37 -10.14 12.18
N ILE A 238 -13.10 -10.51 12.13
CA ILE A 238 -12.05 -9.75 11.46
C ILE A 238 -11.65 -10.53 10.22
N CYS A 239 -11.82 -9.95 9.03
CA CYS A 239 -11.26 -10.49 7.80
C CYS A 239 -9.92 -9.80 7.55
N CYS A 240 -8.85 -10.60 7.48
CA CYS A 240 -7.50 -10.18 7.15
C CYS A 240 -7.11 -10.78 5.80
N LEU A 241 -6.85 -9.93 4.81
CA LEU A 241 -6.37 -10.37 3.51
C LEU A 241 -4.89 -10.06 3.43
N ASP A 242 -4.08 -11.10 3.34
CA ASP A 242 -2.63 -11.00 3.35
C ASP A 242 -2.01 -12.00 2.35
N HIS A 243 -0.68 -11.97 2.24
CA HIS A 243 0.11 -12.80 1.33
C HIS A 243 0.70 -13.99 2.10
N PHE A 244 0.22 -15.20 1.82
CA PHE A 244 0.68 -16.45 2.45
C PHE A 244 1.40 -17.38 1.46
N GLY A 245 1.74 -16.88 0.26
CA GLY A 245 2.37 -17.67 -0.80
C GLY A 245 1.38 -18.50 -1.64
N PRO A 246 1.77 -18.91 -2.86
CA PRO A 246 0.88 -19.57 -3.81
C PRO A 246 0.44 -20.97 -3.38
N GLU A 247 1.28 -21.69 -2.62
CA GLU A 247 1.02 -23.04 -2.09
C GLU A 247 0.27 -23.02 -0.73
N GLY A 248 0.02 -21.83 -0.18
CA GLY A 248 -0.70 -21.67 1.08
C GLY A 248 -2.20 -21.94 0.92
N THR A 249 -2.90 -22.19 2.03
CA THR A 249 -4.36 -22.39 2.02
C THR A 249 -5.09 -21.14 1.51
N GLU A 250 -6.26 -21.34 0.89
CA GLU A 250 -7.10 -20.24 0.38
C GLU A 250 -7.58 -19.31 1.49
N SER A 251 -8.05 -19.92 2.58
CA SER A 251 -8.49 -19.24 3.80
C SER A 251 -8.28 -20.15 5.00
N PHE A 252 -8.18 -19.54 6.17
CA PHE A 252 -8.20 -20.24 7.44
C PHE A 252 -8.70 -19.31 8.55
N SER A 253 -9.08 -19.89 9.68
CA SER A 253 -9.63 -19.15 10.82
C SER A 253 -8.83 -19.38 12.09
N GLU A 254 -8.54 -18.30 12.81
CA GLU A 254 -7.99 -18.34 14.17
C GLU A 254 -8.84 -17.50 15.11
N GLY A 255 -9.58 -18.17 16.00
CA GLY A 255 -10.54 -17.52 16.87
C GLY A 255 -11.65 -16.81 16.07
N ASN A 256 -11.66 -15.47 16.08
CA ASN A 256 -12.64 -14.65 15.36
C ASN A 256 -12.04 -13.97 14.12
N ILE A 257 -10.85 -14.39 13.70
CA ILE A 257 -10.11 -13.81 12.60
C ILE A 257 -10.13 -14.81 11.45
N ILE A 258 -10.58 -14.34 10.28
CA ILE A 258 -10.56 -15.06 9.02
C ILE A 258 -9.41 -14.49 8.20
N TYR A 259 -8.42 -15.32 7.92
CA TYR A 259 -7.32 -14.99 7.02
C TYR A 259 -7.66 -15.49 5.61
N ILE A 260 -7.39 -14.65 4.62
CA ILE A 260 -7.60 -14.94 3.20
C ILE A 260 -6.30 -14.69 2.45
N ASN A 261 -5.87 -15.67 1.68
CA ASN A 261 -4.62 -15.62 0.94
C ASN A 261 -4.78 -14.98 -0.44
N ARG A 262 -4.10 -13.84 -0.64
CA ARG A 262 -4.09 -13.11 -1.91
C ARG A 262 -3.20 -13.74 -2.97
N ASP A 263 -2.25 -14.58 -2.56
CA ASP A 263 -1.29 -15.20 -3.49
C ASP A 263 -1.85 -16.44 -4.17
N HIS A 264 -2.91 -17.03 -3.61
CA HIS A 264 -3.50 -18.27 -4.09
C HIS A 264 -3.96 -18.14 -5.56
N PRO A 265 -3.70 -19.13 -6.44
CA PRO A 265 -4.05 -19.06 -7.85
C PRO A 265 -5.52 -18.72 -8.11
N LEU A 266 -6.44 -19.31 -7.34
CA LEU A 266 -7.87 -19.01 -7.46
C LEU A 266 -8.22 -17.58 -7.04
N TYR A 267 -7.53 -17.01 -6.04
CA TYR A 267 -7.74 -15.61 -5.67
C TYR A 267 -7.36 -14.69 -6.84
N LYS A 268 -6.20 -14.95 -7.47
CA LYS A 268 -5.70 -14.16 -8.62
C LYS A 268 -6.57 -14.31 -9.87
N ALA A 269 -7.13 -15.49 -10.10
CA ALA A 269 -8.04 -15.72 -11.21
C ALA A 269 -9.34 -14.90 -11.06
N GLU A 270 -9.94 -14.94 -9.87
CA GLU A 270 -11.23 -14.31 -9.58
C GLU A 270 -11.14 -12.78 -9.34
N SER A 271 -9.97 -12.26 -8.96
CA SER A 271 -9.79 -10.82 -8.65
C SER A 271 -9.94 -9.88 -9.85
N ASN A 272 -9.82 -10.40 -11.08
CA ASN A 272 -9.92 -9.60 -12.31
C ASN A 272 -11.34 -9.14 -12.62
N LYS A 273 -12.36 -9.90 -12.21
CA LYS A 273 -13.78 -9.60 -12.46
C LYS A 273 -14.44 -9.22 -11.14
N ARG A 274 -15.05 -8.03 -11.09
CA ARG A 274 -15.62 -7.50 -9.83
C ARG A 274 -16.57 -8.46 -9.15
N ASP A 275 -17.57 -8.96 -9.88
CA ASP A 275 -18.62 -9.82 -9.29
C ASP A 275 -18.05 -11.16 -8.84
N ALA A 276 -17.12 -11.70 -9.62
CA ALA A 276 -16.43 -12.95 -9.32
C ALA A 276 -15.52 -12.82 -8.08
N HIS A 277 -14.83 -11.68 -7.95
CA HIS A 277 -14.03 -11.35 -6.77
C HIS A 277 -14.89 -11.27 -5.51
N ILE A 278 -16.03 -10.58 -5.58
CA ILE A 278 -16.97 -10.45 -4.46
C ILE A 278 -17.55 -11.81 -4.08
N LEU A 279 -17.95 -12.61 -5.06
CA LEU A 279 -18.48 -13.96 -4.84
C LEU A 279 -17.42 -14.89 -4.21
N ASN A 280 -16.18 -14.87 -4.72
CA ASN A 280 -15.11 -15.68 -4.18
C ASN A 280 -14.77 -15.28 -2.73
N LEU A 281 -14.66 -13.97 -2.45
CA LEU A 281 -14.49 -13.48 -1.08
C LEU A 281 -15.65 -13.90 -0.17
N ALA A 282 -16.88 -13.80 -0.65
CA ALA A 282 -18.04 -14.21 0.12
C ALA A 282 -18.03 -15.72 0.40
N ARG A 283 -17.64 -16.54 -0.58
CA ARG A 283 -17.49 -18.00 -0.45
C ARG A 283 -16.49 -18.35 0.64
N LEU A 284 -15.31 -17.74 0.64
CA LEU A 284 -14.27 -17.98 1.63
C LEU A 284 -14.72 -17.54 3.03
N ILE A 285 -15.29 -16.33 3.15
CA ILE A 285 -15.75 -15.83 4.46
C ILE A 285 -16.87 -16.72 5.03
N THR A 286 -17.87 -17.10 4.22
CA THR A 286 -18.96 -17.97 4.67
C THR A 286 -18.49 -19.37 5.02
N GLN A 287 -17.53 -19.93 4.27
CA GLN A 287 -16.90 -21.21 4.58
C GLN A 287 -16.34 -21.19 6.00
N GLU A 288 -15.50 -20.20 6.28
CA GLU A 288 -14.83 -20.04 7.56
C GLU A 288 -15.81 -19.79 8.71
N ILE A 289 -16.84 -18.95 8.50
CA ILE A 289 -17.93 -18.73 9.47
C ILE A 289 -18.66 -20.04 9.80
N CYS A 290 -18.96 -20.88 8.80
CA CYS A 290 -19.64 -22.15 9.01
C CYS A 290 -18.74 -23.18 9.73
N LEU A 291 -17.44 -23.19 9.41
CA LEU A 291 -16.45 -24.03 10.07
C LEU A 291 -16.26 -23.65 11.55
N MET A 292 -16.23 -22.35 11.87
CA MET A 292 -16.18 -21.85 13.25
C MET A 292 -17.32 -22.41 14.12
N LYS A 293 -18.52 -22.58 13.53
CA LYS A 293 -19.70 -23.07 14.24
C LYS A 293 -19.72 -24.60 14.39
N ASN A 294 -19.33 -25.35 13.35
CA ASN A 294 -19.57 -26.79 13.26
C ASN A 294 -18.35 -27.58 12.74
N LEU A 295 -17.21 -27.54 13.44
CA LEU A 295 -16.01 -28.29 13.06
C LEU A 295 -16.21 -29.80 12.91
N ARG A 296 -17.23 -30.39 13.55
CA ARG A 296 -17.43 -31.84 13.60
C ARG A 296 -18.26 -32.42 12.44
N ASN A 297 -18.92 -31.59 11.63
CA ASN A 297 -19.76 -32.08 10.53
C ASN A 297 -19.65 -31.19 9.28
N SER A 298 -18.69 -31.53 8.42
CA SER A 298 -18.41 -30.80 7.18
C SER A 298 -19.62 -30.73 6.25
N ARG A 299 -20.44 -31.79 6.17
CA ARG A 299 -21.65 -31.80 5.31
C ARG A 299 -22.69 -30.78 5.77
N LYS A 300 -22.86 -30.63 7.08
CA LYS A 300 -23.72 -29.60 7.66
C LYS A 300 -23.15 -28.21 7.41
N ALA A 301 -21.84 -28.02 7.54
CA ALA A 301 -21.17 -26.75 7.25
C ALA A 301 -21.35 -26.32 5.78
N PHE A 302 -21.16 -27.21 4.81
CA PHE A 302 -21.38 -26.92 3.39
C PHE A 302 -22.85 -26.56 3.08
N ARG A 303 -23.81 -27.24 3.70
CA ARG A 303 -25.23 -26.91 3.53
C ARG A 303 -25.55 -25.51 4.08
N GLN A 304 -24.99 -25.17 5.25
CA GLN A 304 -25.16 -23.84 5.84
C GLN A 304 -24.50 -22.75 4.99
N GLN A 305 -23.30 -23.01 4.47
CA GLN A 305 -22.61 -22.11 3.55
C GLN A 305 -23.45 -21.85 2.30
N SER A 306 -24.02 -22.90 1.70
CA SER A 306 -24.87 -22.78 0.51
C SER A 306 -26.11 -21.92 0.76
N ILE A 307 -26.77 -22.07 1.93
CA ILE A 307 -27.89 -21.21 2.33
C ILE A 307 -27.44 -19.75 2.46
N LEU A 308 -26.33 -19.51 3.17
CA LEU A 308 -25.84 -18.16 3.39
C LEU A 308 -25.45 -17.46 2.09
N LEU A 309 -24.75 -18.17 1.20
CA LEU A 309 -24.33 -17.64 -0.10
C LEU A 309 -25.52 -17.37 -1.02
N ARG A 310 -26.46 -18.31 -1.12
CA ARG A 310 -27.65 -18.14 -1.95
C ARG A 310 -28.41 -16.88 -1.54
N ASP A 311 -28.63 -16.70 -0.25
CA ASP A 311 -29.43 -15.58 0.26
C ASP A 311 -28.63 -14.26 0.28
N ALA A 312 -27.30 -14.31 0.35
CA ALA A 312 -26.42 -13.14 0.24
C ALA A 312 -26.37 -12.54 -1.18
N PHE A 313 -26.66 -13.35 -2.20
CA PHE A 313 -26.66 -12.94 -3.62
C PHE A 313 -28.05 -13.01 -4.27
N ARG A 314 -29.11 -13.11 -3.45
CA ARG A 314 -30.48 -12.98 -3.91
C ARG A 314 -30.84 -11.50 -4.01
N ASP A 315 -31.36 -11.09 -5.16
CA ASP A 315 -31.81 -9.71 -5.42
C ASP A 315 -32.96 -9.27 -4.49
#